data_AF-A0A7J8M2A8-F1
#
_entry.id   AF-A0A7J8M2A8-F1
#
_cell.length_a   1.000
_cell.length_b   1.000
_cell.length_c   1.000
_cell.angle_alpha   90.00
_cell.angle_beta   90.00
_cell.angle_gamma   90.00
#
_symmetry.space_group_name_H-M   'P 1'
#
loop_
_entity.id
_entity.type
_entity.pdbx_description
1 polymer ?
#
loop_
_entity_poly.entity_id
_entity_poly.type
_entity_poly.pdbx_seq_one_letter_code
_entity_poly.pdbx_strand_id
1 'polypeptide(L)'
;MAFCFLQGSVSVSMTLFQSRLCFVCSHLTSGHKDGAEQRRNADVYEIIRRTRFSSVIDTDQSQTIPSHDQIFWFGDLNYRLSMSDTKVRKLVALKRWDELLNNDQLHNELHSGHIFNGWNEGVIDFPPTYKYEMNSSRYVGENPKEGEKKRSPAWCDRILWYGKGIKQLGYQRAEIRLSDHRPVSSMFLLEVEVLDHRKLQRALNVSTTAVHPEIFFDENEDLEL
;
A
#
# COMPACT_ATOMS: atom_id res chain seq x y z
N MET A 1 24.44 -10.04 -20.36
CA MET A 1 23.49 -10.15 -19.24
C MET A 1 22.62 -8.90 -19.25
N ALA A 2 21.38 -8.97 -19.74
CA ALA A 2 20.50 -7.81 -19.84
C ALA A 2 19.53 -7.82 -18.65
N PHE A 3 19.80 -7.00 -17.63
CA PHE A 3 18.82 -6.68 -16.59
C PHE A 3 17.85 -5.65 -17.16
N CYS A 4 16.60 -6.04 -17.37
CA CYS A 4 15.53 -5.12 -17.77
C CYS A 4 14.91 -4.54 -16.50
N PHE A 5 15.31 -3.32 -16.13
CA PHE A 5 14.80 -2.55 -14.98
C PHE A 5 13.41 -1.95 -15.26
N LEU A 6 12.35 -2.76 -15.31
CA LEU A 6 10.97 -2.22 -15.43
C LEU A 6 10.04 -2.62 -14.28
N GLN A 7 10.49 -3.49 -13.36
CA GLN A 7 9.75 -3.92 -12.17
C GLN A 7 10.45 -3.37 -10.93
N GLY A 8 9.66 -2.84 -9.99
CA GLY A 8 10.18 -2.16 -8.81
C GLY A 8 9.12 -1.30 -8.13
N SER A 9 9.57 -0.39 -7.26
CA SER A 9 8.68 0.56 -6.59
C SER A 9 9.30 1.94 -6.48
N VAL A 10 8.43 2.95 -6.40
CA VAL A 10 8.75 4.31 -5.97
C VAL A 10 7.91 4.57 -4.73
N SER A 11 8.55 5.08 -3.68
CA SER A 11 7.87 5.39 -2.42
C SER A 11 8.08 6.83 -2.02
N VAL A 12 7.06 7.45 -1.44
CA VAL A 12 7.08 8.81 -0.90
C VAL A 12 6.69 8.75 0.57
N SER A 13 7.55 9.30 1.43
CA SER A 13 7.26 9.56 2.83
C SER A 13 6.94 11.04 3.01
N MET A 14 5.91 11.35 3.78
CA MET A 14 5.56 12.72 4.15
C MET A 14 4.92 12.76 5.54
N THR A 15 4.99 13.93 6.17
CA THR A 15 4.28 14.21 7.41
C THR A 15 3.14 15.18 7.14
N LEU A 16 1.94 14.83 7.59
CA LEU A 16 0.78 15.71 7.60
C LEU A 16 0.36 15.95 9.05
N PHE A 17 0.51 17.18 9.52
CA PHE A 17 0.44 17.51 10.95
C PHE A 17 1.44 16.67 11.77
N GLN A 18 0.96 15.81 12.66
CA GLN A 18 1.79 14.93 13.49
C GLN A 18 1.72 13.47 13.02
N SER A 19 1.00 13.20 11.92
CA SER A 19 0.86 11.87 11.34
C SER A 19 1.80 11.67 10.15
N ARG A 20 2.50 10.54 10.14
CA ARG A 20 3.43 10.15 9.06
C ARG A 20 2.71 9.25 8.08
N LEU A 21 2.70 9.68 6.82
CA LEU A 21 2.08 8.98 5.70
C LEU A 21 3.16 8.43 4.78
N CYS A 22 2.94 7.22 4.27
CA CYS A 22 3.77 6.61 3.24
C CYS A 22 2.93 6.15 2.06
N PHE A 23 3.36 6.51 0.85
CA PHE A 23 2.75 6.09 -0.40
C PHE A 23 3.74 5.23 -1.17
N VAL A 24 3.38 4.00 -1.48
CA VAL A 24 4.20 3.03 -2.22
C VAL A 24 3.51 2.74 -3.54
N CYS A 25 4.12 3.12 -4.66
CA CYS A 25 3.67 2.77 -6.00
C CYS A 25 4.59 1.68 -6.56
N SER A 26 4.05 0.51 -6.91
CA SER A 26 4.86 -0.60 -7.42
C SER A 26 4.35 -1.19 -8.72
N HIS A 27 5.28 -1.71 -9.51
CA HIS A 27 5.03 -2.59 -10.65
C HIS A 27 5.74 -3.92 -10.38
N LEU A 28 4.98 -4.93 -9.95
CA LEU A 28 5.52 -6.22 -9.50
C LEU A 28 5.74 -7.20 -10.66
N THR A 29 6.43 -8.31 -10.38
CA THR A 29 6.68 -9.38 -11.34
C THR A 29 5.42 -9.81 -12.09
N SER A 30 5.45 -9.61 -13.41
CA SER A 30 4.36 -10.00 -14.31
C SER A 30 4.43 -11.47 -14.70
N GLY A 31 3.33 -11.96 -15.28
CA GLY A 31 3.24 -13.30 -15.86
C GLY A 31 2.41 -14.30 -15.06
N HIS A 32 2.15 -15.43 -15.71
CA HIS A 32 1.21 -16.47 -15.29
C HIS A 32 1.88 -17.85 -15.16
N LYS A 33 3.22 -17.89 -15.25
CA LYS A 33 4.00 -19.12 -15.09
C LYS A 33 4.01 -19.56 -13.63
N ASP A 34 4.25 -20.84 -13.41
CA ASP A 34 4.50 -21.38 -12.07
C ASP A 34 5.60 -20.57 -11.35
N GLY A 35 5.37 -20.28 -10.07
CA GLY A 35 6.27 -19.45 -9.28
C GLY A 35 6.12 -17.93 -9.49
N ALA A 36 5.21 -17.45 -10.36
CA ALA A 36 5.03 -16.00 -10.56
C ALA A 36 4.42 -15.30 -9.34
N GLU A 37 3.49 -15.96 -8.65
CA GLU A 37 2.89 -15.47 -7.41
C GLU A 37 3.93 -15.32 -6.31
N GLN A 38 4.74 -16.35 -6.08
CA GLN A 38 5.82 -16.35 -5.09
C GLN A 38 6.87 -15.27 -5.41
N ARG A 39 7.14 -14.99 -6.69
CA ARG A 39 8.01 -13.88 -7.09
C ARG A 39 7.42 -12.52 -6.77
N ARG A 40 6.10 -12.31 -6.98
CA ARG A 40 5.44 -11.07 -6.54
C ARG A 40 5.50 -10.91 -5.02
N ASN A 41 5.28 -11.97 -4.26
CA ASN A 41 5.43 -11.95 -2.80
C ASN A 41 6.87 -11.59 -2.40
N ALA A 42 7.87 -12.13 -3.09
CA ALA A 42 9.28 -11.79 -2.88
C ALA A 42 9.60 -10.33 -3.23
N ASP A 43 9.02 -9.80 -4.32
CA ASP A 43 9.16 -8.38 -4.68
C ASP A 43 8.60 -7.48 -3.56
N VAL A 44 7.40 -7.80 -3.04
CA VAL A 44 6.78 -7.07 -1.93
C VAL A 44 7.68 -7.11 -0.69
N TYR A 45 8.21 -8.29 -0.34
CA TYR A 45 9.14 -8.43 0.77
C TYR A 45 10.39 -7.55 0.58
N GLU A 46 11.01 -7.59 -0.60
CA GLU A 46 12.22 -6.81 -0.88
C GLU A 46 11.94 -5.30 -0.89
N ILE A 47 10.76 -4.85 -1.36
CA ILE A 47 10.33 -3.45 -1.29
C ILE A 47 10.23 -2.99 0.17
N ILE A 48 9.53 -3.74 1.02
CA ILE A 48 9.41 -3.42 2.46
C ILE A 48 10.79 -3.40 3.11
N ARG A 49 11.60 -4.42 2.82
CA ARG A 49 12.92 -4.62 3.43
C ARG A 49 13.92 -3.54 3.04
N ARG A 50 13.94 -3.10 1.77
CA ARG A 50 15.01 -2.22 1.24
C ARG A 50 14.65 -0.75 1.21
N THR A 51 13.36 -0.38 1.15
CA THR A 51 12.98 1.04 1.10
C THR A 51 13.34 1.74 2.40
N ARG A 52 14.13 2.81 2.27
CA ARG A 52 14.56 3.69 3.36
C ARG A 52 14.30 5.14 2.96
N PHE A 53 13.82 5.92 3.92
CA PHE A 53 13.63 7.36 3.76
C PHE A 53 14.62 8.08 4.65
N SER A 54 15.39 8.98 4.07
CA SER A 54 16.28 9.87 4.82
C SER A 54 15.46 10.97 5.46
N SER A 55 15.58 11.13 6.78
CA SER A 55 15.03 12.29 7.46
C SER A 55 15.96 13.49 7.23
N VAL A 56 15.37 14.64 6.87
CA VAL A 56 16.12 15.90 6.76
C VAL A 56 16.52 16.43 8.16
N ILE A 57 15.81 15.99 9.19
CA ILE A 57 15.93 16.50 10.57
C ILE A 57 16.79 15.56 11.44
N ASP A 58 16.79 14.26 11.13
CA ASP A 58 17.49 13.24 11.93
C ASP A 58 18.24 12.25 11.03
N THR A 59 19.48 12.60 10.71
CA THR A 59 20.31 11.84 9.77
C THR A 59 20.70 10.44 10.26
N ASP A 60 20.55 10.16 11.56
CA ASP A 60 20.91 8.87 12.16
C ASP A 60 19.75 7.86 12.21
N GLN A 61 18.50 8.27 11.91
CA GLN A 61 17.34 7.37 11.91
C GLN A 61 16.63 7.36 10.55
N SER A 62 17.04 6.43 9.68
CA SER A 62 16.32 6.15 8.44
C SER A 62 14.93 5.58 8.75
N GLN A 63 13.88 6.22 8.23
CA GLN A 63 12.52 5.69 8.33
C GLN A 63 12.34 4.54 7.32
N THR A 64 11.49 3.58 7.66
CA THR A 64 11.12 2.43 6.81
C THR A 64 9.65 2.51 6.45
N ILE A 65 9.18 1.73 5.47
CA ILE A 65 7.73 1.70 5.16
C ILE A 65 6.90 1.38 6.41
N PRO A 66 7.17 0.31 7.19
CA PRO A 66 6.36 -0.04 8.37
C PRO A 66 6.45 0.94 9.53
N SER A 67 7.39 1.89 9.52
CA SER A 67 7.48 2.88 10.60
C SER A 67 6.46 4.01 10.48
N HIS A 68 5.69 4.11 9.40
CA HIS A 68 4.68 5.16 9.21
C HIS A 68 3.34 4.80 9.86
N ASP A 69 2.56 5.82 10.20
CA ASP A 69 1.29 5.64 10.90
C ASP A 69 0.17 5.22 9.94
N GLN A 70 0.24 5.72 8.69
CA GLN A 70 -0.71 5.45 7.61
C GLN A 70 0.04 5.15 6.32
N ILE A 71 -0.22 3.98 5.73
CA ILE A 71 0.51 3.50 4.55
C ILE A 71 -0.50 3.17 3.45
N PHE A 72 -0.24 3.64 2.24
CA PHE A 72 -0.98 3.31 1.02
C PHE A 72 -0.04 2.60 0.06
N TRP A 73 -0.46 1.45 -0.45
CA TRP A 73 0.30 0.70 -1.45
C TRP A 73 -0.56 0.45 -2.67
N PHE A 74 -0.12 0.91 -3.82
CA PHE A 74 -0.88 0.81 -5.06
C PHE A 74 0.00 0.57 -6.29
N GLY A 75 -0.64 0.30 -7.42
CA GLY A 75 0.01 0.16 -8.72
C GLY A 75 -0.39 -1.14 -9.43
N ASP A 76 0.41 -1.53 -10.43
CA ASP A 76 0.26 -2.82 -11.11
C ASP A 76 0.93 -3.91 -10.26
N LEU A 77 0.16 -4.47 -9.33
CA LEU A 77 0.61 -5.54 -8.46
C LEU A 77 0.65 -6.89 -9.18
N ASN A 78 0.09 -6.97 -10.40
CA ASN A 78 0.22 -8.09 -11.32
C ASN A 78 -0.27 -9.47 -10.82
N TYR A 79 -0.94 -9.55 -9.67
CA TYR A 79 -1.61 -10.76 -9.21
C TYR A 79 -2.71 -11.18 -10.19
N ARG A 80 -2.88 -12.49 -10.35
CA ARG A 80 -3.73 -13.11 -11.37
C ARG A 80 -4.79 -14.00 -10.72
N LEU A 81 -5.71 -14.48 -11.54
CA LEU A 81 -6.69 -15.48 -11.14
C LEU A 81 -6.12 -16.89 -11.30
N SER A 82 -6.20 -17.69 -10.24
CA SER A 82 -5.77 -19.10 -10.21
C SER A 82 -6.82 -20.04 -10.82
N MET A 83 -7.29 -19.72 -12.02
CA MET A 83 -8.31 -20.51 -12.73
C MET A 83 -8.15 -20.45 -14.25
N SER A 84 -8.80 -21.38 -14.98
CA SER A 84 -8.70 -21.43 -16.44
C SER A 84 -9.34 -20.20 -17.11
N ASP A 85 -8.72 -19.70 -18.18
CA ASP A 85 -9.21 -18.53 -18.93
C ASP A 85 -10.68 -18.67 -19.37
N THR A 86 -11.08 -19.87 -19.80
CA THR A 86 -12.49 -20.15 -20.18
C THR A 86 -13.44 -19.90 -19.01
N LYS A 87 -13.08 -20.34 -17.79
CA LYS A 87 -13.90 -20.13 -16.60
C LYS A 87 -13.89 -18.66 -16.18
N VAL A 88 -12.73 -17.98 -16.25
CA VAL A 88 -12.63 -16.53 -16.01
C VAL A 88 -13.60 -15.77 -16.90
N ARG A 89 -13.52 -15.96 -18.22
CA ARG A 89 -14.34 -15.22 -19.19
C ARG A 89 -15.83 -15.49 -19.01
N LYS A 90 -16.21 -16.73 -18.68
CA LYS A 90 -17.60 -17.07 -18.36
C LYS A 90 -18.11 -16.27 -17.15
N LEU A 91 -17.35 -16.24 -16.06
CA LEU A 91 -17.74 -15.51 -14.84
C LEU A 91 -17.73 -13.98 -15.06
N VAL A 92 -16.80 -13.47 -15.87
CA VAL A 92 -16.77 -12.07 -16.28
C VAL A 92 -18.03 -11.69 -17.07
N ALA A 93 -18.43 -12.51 -18.04
CA ALA A 93 -19.66 -12.28 -18.81
C ALA A 93 -20.92 -12.30 -17.93
N LEU A 94 -20.93 -13.15 -16.89
CA LEU A 94 -22.00 -13.25 -15.91
C LEU A 94 -21.90 -12.21 -14.78
N LYS A 95 -20.85 -11.38 -14.75
CA LYS A 95 -20.55 -10.41 -13.68
C LYS A 95 -20.52 -11.01 -12.27
N ARG A 96 -19.97 -12.22 -12.15
CA ARG A 96 -19.87 -12.96 -10.88
C ARG A 96 -18.53 -12.64 -10.20
N TRP A 97 -18.38 -11.40 -9.73
CA TRP A 97 -17.11 -10.90 -9.18
C TRP A 97 -16.66 -11.65 -7.93
N ASP A 98 -17.57 -11.95 -7.00
CA ASP A 98 -17.26 -12.69 -5.77
C ASP A 98 -16.61 -14.06 -6.06
N GLU A 99 -17.14 -14.79 -7.05
CA GLU A 99 -16.59 -16.09 -7.44
C GLU A 99 -15.20 -15.99 -8.09
N LEU A 100 -14.94 -14.89 -8.80
CA LEU A 100 -13.62 -14.60 -9.35
C LEU A 100 -12.64 -14.21 -8.24
N LEU A 101 -13.05 -13.38 -7.29
CA LEU A 101 -12.21 -12.92 -6.16
C LEU A 101 -11.79 -14.09 -5.25
N ASN A 102 -12.63 -15.11 -5.07
CA ASN A 102 -12.24 -16.35 -4.39
C ASN A 102 -11.06 -17.08 -5.05
N ASN A 103 -10.71 -16.73 -6.29
CA ASN A 103 -9.59 -17.29 -7.04
C ASN A 103 -8.51 -16.22 -7.33
N ASP A 104 -8.63 -15.00 -6.80
CA ASP A 104 -7.65 -13.93 -6.96
C ASP A 104 -6.48 -14.13 -5.99
N GLN A 105 -5.26 -14.18 -6.54
CA GLN A 105 -4.06 -14.44 -5.75
C GLN A 105 -3.83 -13.38 -4.67
N LEU A 106 -4.04 -12.09 -4.97
CA LEU A 106 -3.85 -11.03 -3.97
C LEU A 106 -4.91 -11.11 -2.87
N HIS A 107 -6.16 -11.32 -3.25
CA HIS A 107 -7.25 -11.53 -2.30
C HIS A 107 -6.91 -12.68 -1.33
N ASN A 108 -6.40 -13.80 -1.84
CA ASN A 108 -6.01 -14.92 -1.01
C ASN A 108 -4.81 -14.60 -0.11
N GLU A 109 -3.79 -13.89 -0.59
CA GLU A 109 -2.63 -13.46 0.21
C GLU A 109 -3.00 -12.46 1.33
N LEU A 110 -4.02 -11.62 1.11
CA LEU A 110 -4.60 -10.75 2.14
C LEU A 110 -5.33 -11.56 3.22
N HIS A 111 -6.11 -12.58 2.81
CA HIS A 111 -6.89 -13.41 3.74
C HIS A 111 -6.04 -14.42 4.52
N SER A 112 -4.97 -14.95 3.94
CA SER A 112 -4.08 -15.91 4.60
C SER A 112 -3.19 -15.27 5.66
N GLY A 113 -3.07 -13.94 5.68
CA GLY A 113 -2.22 -13.23 6.62
C GLY A 113 -0.71 -13.44 6.37
N HIS A 114 -0.30 -13.64 5.12
CA HIS A 114 1.11 -13.79 4.73
C HIS A 114 1.82 -12.42 4.59
N ILE A 115 2.32 -12.11 3.38
CA ILE A 115 3.11 -10.91 3.11
C ILE A 115 2.29 -9.61 3.29
N PHE A 116 0.97 -9.71 3.18
CA PHE A 116 0.02 -8.62 3.38
C PHE A 116 -0.75 -8.72 4.71
N ASN A 117 -0.18 -9.36 5.74
CA ASN A 117 -0.84 -9.42 7.05
C ASN A 117 -1.22 -8.03 7.59
N GLY A 118 -2.50 -7.85 7.95
CA GLY A 118 -3.05 -6.60 8.49
C GLY A 118 -3.27 -5.49 7.45
N TRP A 119 -2.94 -5.72 6.18
CA TRP A 119 -3.33 -4.82 5.09
C TRP A 119 -4.81 -4.97 4.77
N ASN A 120 -5.38 -3.90 4.25
CA ASN A 120 -6.79 -3.81 3.90
C ASN A 120 -6.92 -3.45 2.42
N GLU A 121 -8.00 -3.93 1.82
CA GLU A 121 -8.42 -3.59 0.46
C GLU A 121 -9.93 -3.33 0.44
N GLY A 122 -10.36 -2.47 -0.48
CA GLY A 122 -11.76 -2.16 -0.66
C GLY A 122 -12.52 -3.29 -1.32
N VAL A 123 -13.83 -3.30 -1.15
CA VAL A 123 -14.70 -4.20 -1.91
C VAL A 123 -14.53 -3.89 -3.40
N ILE A 124 -14.18 -4.92 -4.18
CA ILE A 124 -14.07 -4.82 -5.63
C ILE A 124 -15.41 -5.21 -6.24
N ASP A 125 -16.15 -4.22 -6.75
CA ASP A 125 -17.43 -4.39 -7.43
C ASP A 125 -17.35 -4.09 -8.94
N PHE A 126 -16.12 -3.91 -9.46
CA PHE A 126 -15.84 -3.55 -10.85
C PHE A 126 -15.13 -4.68 -11.62
N PRO A 127 -15.25 -4.71 -12.97
CA PRO A 127 -14.64 -5.76 -13.79
C PRO A 127 -13.10 -5.77 -13.73
N PRO A 128 -12.45 -6.92 -14.04
CA PRO A 128 -11.00 -6.99 -14.17
C PRO A 128 -10.41 -5.88 -15.05
N THR A 129 -9.30 -5.31 -14.62
CA THR A 129 -8.69 -4.10 -15.22
C THR A 129 -7.72 -4.42 -16.34
N TYR A 130 -7.31 -5.67 -16.48
CA TYR A 130 -6.35 -6.17 -17.48
C TYR A 130 -6.86 -7.45 -18.13
N LYS A 131 -6.56 -7.81 -19.40
CA LYS A 131 -5.90 -7.03 -20.45
C LYS A 131 -6.91 -6.67 -21.55
N TYR A 132 -7.05 -5.39 -21.86
CA TYR A 132 -7.94 -4.88 -22.89
C TYR A 132 -7.24 -4.70 -24.23
N GLU A 133 -8.01 -4.79 -25.31
CA GLU A 133 -7.64 -4.23 -26.60
C GLU A 133 -7.60 -2.69 -26.51
N MET A 134 -6.61 -2.06 -27.16
CA MET A 134 -6.50 -0.59 -27.19
C MET A 134 -7.75 0.06 -27.77
N ASN A 135 -8.21 1.16 -27.17
CA ASN A 135 -9.41 1.90 -27.59
C ASN A 135 -10.71 1.08 -27.60
N SER A 136 -10.74 -0.08 -26.94
CA SER A 136 -11.84 -1.04 -26.98
C SER A 136 -12.23 -1.47 -25.56
N SER A 137 -13.47 -1.91 -25.35
CA SER A 137 -13.93 -2.48 -24.06
C SER A 137 -13.79 -4.00 -24.00
N ARG A 138 -13.09 -4.59 -24.97
CA ARG A 138 -12.95 -6.03 -25.12
C ARG A 138 -11.64 -6.53 -24.54
N TYR A 139 -11.68 -7.69 -23.93
CA TYR A 139 -10.46 -8.33 -23.45
C TYR A 139 -9.70 -8.98 -24.61
N VAL A 140 -8.38 -8.88 -24.59
CA VAL A 140 -7.50 -9.53 -25.56
C VAL A 140 -7.79 -11.03 -25.62
N GLY A 141 -7.88 -11.58 -26.84
CA GLY A 141 -8.15 -13.00 -27.07
C GLY A 141 -9.63 -13.41 -27.07
N GLU A 142 -10.56 -12.45 -27.06
CA GLU A 142 -11.96 -12.72 -27.44
C GLU A 142 -12.10 -13.01 -28.94
N ASN A 143 -11.46 -12.21 -29.81
CA ASN A 143 -11.29 -12.50 -31.23
C ASN A 143 -9.78 -12.55 -31.54
N PRO A 144 -9.12 -13.69 -31.29
CA PRO A 144 -7.67 -13.77 -31.44
C PRO A 144 -7.26 -13.49 -32.88
N LYS A 145 -6.40 -12.49 -33.06
CA LYS A 145 -5.68 -12.30 -34.32
C LYS A 145 -4.59 -13.36 -34.44
N GLU A 146 -4.19 -13.70 -35.67
CA GLU A 146 -3.11 -14.65 -35.90
C GLU A 146 -1.83 -14.21 -35.14
N GLY A 147 -1.28 -15.12 -34.32
CA GLY A 147 -0.11 -14.85 -33.47
C GLY A 147 -0.39 -14.13 -32.14
N GLU A 148 -1.63 -13.72 -31.83
CA GLU A 148 -1.93 -13.04 -30.57
C GLU A 148 -2.04 -14.01 -29.38
N LYS A 149 -1.22 -13.80 -28.35
CA LYS A 149 -1.26 -14.61 -27.13
C LYS A 149 -2.47 -14.22 -26.28
N LYS A 150 -3.35 -15.19 -26.04
CA LYS A 150 -4.49 -15.06 -25.12
C LYS A 150 -4.00 -14.68 -23.70
N ARG A 151 -4.70 -13.72 -23.08
CA ARG A 151 -4.47 -13.29 -21.70
C ARG A 151 -5.78 -13.36 -20.93
N SER A 152 -5.79 -14.11 -19.83
CA SER A 152 -6.94 -14.15 -18.92
C SER A 152 -7.17 -12.76 -18.32
N PRO A 153 -8.43 -12.30 -18.22
CA PRO A 153 -8.77 -11.13 -17.43
C PRO A 153 -8.25 -11.23 -15.98
N ALA A 154 -7.74 -10.13 -15.41
CA ALA A 154 -7.25 -10.08 -14.02
C ALA A 154 -7.35 -8.66 -13.43
N TRP A 155 -7.44 -8.57 -12.09
CA TRP A 155 -7.29 -7.32 -11.34
C TRP A 155 -5.82 -7.11 -10.98
N CYS A 156 -5.07 -6.62 -11.96
CA CYS A 156 -3.65 -6.31 -11.79
C CYS A 156 -3.45 -5.00 -11.02
N ASP A 157 -4.35 -4.04 -11.20
CA ASP A 157 -4.24 -2.67 -10.69
C ASP A 157 -4.98 -2.54 -9.35
N ARG A 158 -4.25 -2.35 -8.24
CA ARG A 158 -4.79 -2.51 -6.88
C ARG A 158 -4.41 -1.34 -5.97
N ILE A 159 -5.21 -1.11 -4.93
CA ILE A 159 -4.97 -0.07 -3.92
C ILE A 159 -5.25 -0.66 -2.53
N LEU A 160 -4.18 -0.83 -1.76
CA LEU A 160 -4.17 -1.38 -0.41
C LEU A 160 -3.83 -0.27 0.59
N TRP A 161 -4.21 -0.47 1.85
CA TRP A 161 -3.76 0.39 2.95
C TRP A 161 -3.49 -0.36 4.25
N TYR A 162 -2.67 0.23 5.09
CA TYR A 162 -2.32 -0.26 6.42
C TYR A 162 -2.24 0.92 7.40
N GLY A 163 -2.67 0.70 8.64
CA GLY A 163 -2.62 1.71 9.70
C GLY A 163 -4.00 2.06 10.26
N LYS A 164 -4.01 2.95 11.26
CA LYS A 164 -5.22 3.39 11.97
C LYS A 164 -5.73 4.73 11.42
N GLY A 165 -7.00 5.03 11.69
CA GLY A 165 -7.61 6.30 11.27
C GLY A 165 -7.81 6.43 9.76
N ILE A 166 -7.80 5.32 9.01
CA ILE A 166 -8.03 5.30 7.57
C ILE A 166 -9.42 4.72 7.31
N LYS A 167 -10.30 5.51 6.70
CA LYS A 167 -11.61 5.05 6.22
C LYS A 167 -11.70 5.22 4.72
N GLN A 168 -11.81 4.11 3.99
CA GLN A 168 -12.07 4.15 2.55
C GLN A 168 -13.52 4.58 2.29
N LEU A 169 -13.71 5.54 1.38
CA LEU A 169 -15.00 6.09 0.99
C LEU A 169 -15.48 5.57 -0.37
N GLY A 170 -14.56 5.15 -1.23
CA GLY A 170 -14.89 4.59 -2.54
C GLY A 170 -13.69 3.91 -3.16
N TYR A 171 -13.97 2.91 -4.00
CA TYR A 171 -12.97 2.17 -4.76
C TYR A 171 -13.56 1.82 -6.13
N GLN A 172 -12.97 2.38 -7.20
CA GLN A 172 -13.61 2.32 -8.51
C GLN A 172 -12.60 2.28 -9.65
N ARG A 173 -13.05 1.74 -10.78
CA ARG A 173 -12.35 1.74 -12.07
C ARG A 173 -12.94 2.80 -13.00
N ALA A 174 -12.09 3.50 -13.75
CA ALA A 174 -12.51 4.44 -14.79
C ALA A 174 -12.52 3.80 -16.19
N GLU A 175 -13.50 4.16 -17.03
CA GLU A 175 -13.64 3.69 -18.42
C GLU A 175 -12.75 4.45 -19.42
N ILE A 176 -11.50 4.70 -19.06
CA ILE A 176 -10.51 5.33 -19.94
C ILE A 176 -9.82 4.24 -20.76
N ARG A 177 -9.91 4.31 -22.08
CA ARG A 177 -9.54 3.22 -23.01
C ARG A 177 -8.18 3.41 -23.71
N LEU A 178 -7.38 4.35 -23.21
CA LEU A 178 -6.08 4.72 -23.80
C LEU A 178 -4.98 3.69 -23.55
N SER A 179 -5.21 2.73 -22.67
CA SER A 179 -4.30 1.65 -22.30
C SER A 179 -5.02 0.30 -22.35
N ASP A 180 -4.24 -0.77 -22.39
CA ASP A 180 -4.67 -2.15 -22.15
C ASP A 180 -4.99 -2.44 -20.68
N HIS A 181 -4.71 -1.48 -19.79
CA HIS A 181 -5.21 -1.42 -18.42
C HIS A 181 -6.36 -0.42 -18.30
N ARG A 182 -7.06 -0.48 -17.16
CA ARG A 182 -8.10 0.50 -16.79
C ARG A 182 -7.69 1.21 -15.51
N PRO A 183 -7.70 2.55 -15.48
CA PRO A 183 -7.31 3.28 -14.28
C PRO A 183 -8.19 2.92 -13.09
N VAL A 184 -7.57 2.78 -11.92
CA VAL A 184 -8.23 2.50 -10.65
C VAL A 184 -8.00 3.68 -9.71
N SER A 185 -9.02 4.04 -8.94
CA SER A 185 -8.98 5.14 -7.98
C SER A 185 -9.64 4.70 -6.68
N SER A 186 -9.14 5.23 -5.56
CA SER A 186 -9.71 5.06 -4.24
C SER A 186 -9.73 6.39 -3.51
N MET A 187 -10.81 6.66 -2.79
CA MET A 187 -10.97 7.86 -1.97
C MET A 187 -10.91 7.46 -0.49
N PHE A 188 -10.18 8.22 0.32
CA PHE A 188 -10.01 7.95 1.74
C PHE A 188 -10.31 9.19 2.58
N LEU A 189 -10.92 8.98 3.73
CA LEU A 189 -10.97 9.92 4.84
C LEU A 189 -9.91 9.51 5.87
N LEU A 190 -9.03 10.45 6.21
CA LEU A 190 -7.90 10.22 7.11
C LEU A 190 -8.08 11.02 8.40
N GLU A 191 -8.00 10.34 9.53
CA GLU A 191 -7.81 10.96 10.83
C GLU A 191 -6.32 11.25 11.02
N VAL A 192 -5.99 12.50 11.33
CA VAL A 192 -4.61 12.95 11.53
C VAL A 192 -4.48 13.57 12.91
N GLU A 193 -3.33 13.35 13.54
CA GLU A 193 -3.01 13.93 14.84
C GLU A 193 -2.61 15.38 14.66
N VAL A 194 -3.20 16.27 15.46
CA VAL A 194 -2.90 17.70 15.45
C VAL A 194 -2.43 18.11 16.84
N LEU A 195 -1.24 18.73 16.89
CA LEU A 195 -0.69 19.26 18.14
C LEU A 195 -1.46 20.50 18.61
N ASP A 196 -2.22 20.35 19.69
CA ASP A 196 -2.80 21.47 20.40
C ASP A 196 -1.74 22.17 21.26
N HIS A 197 -1.30 23.34 20.78
CA HIS A 197 -0.23 24.11 21.41
C HIS A 197 -0.60 24.56 22.83
N ARG A 198 -1.89 24.77 23.13
CA ARG A 198 -2.32 25.16 24.48
C ARG A 198 -2.23 23.99 25.46
N LYS A 199 -2.58 22.78 25.02
CA LYS A 199 -2.39 21.57 25.83
C LYS A 199 -0.91 21.27 26.04
N LEU A 200 -0.09 21.45 25.01
CA LEU A 200 1.36 21.30 25.13
C LEU A 200 1.94 22.29 26.14
N GLN A 201 1.59 23.58 26.06
CA GLN A 201 2.05 24.58 27.02
C GLN A 201 1.62 24.26 28.45
N ARG A 202 0.38 23.80 28.66
CA ARG A 202 -0.07 23.34 29.99
C ARG A 202 0.74 22.15 30.49
N ALA A 203 0.99 21.16 29.65
CA ALA A 203 1.77 19.99 30.01
C ALA A 203 3.22 20.36 30.37
N LEU A 204 3.86 21.20 29.56
CA LEU A 204 5.22 21.71 29.81
C LEU A 204 5.29 22.51 31.12
N ASN A 205 4.31 23.38 31.40
CA ASN A 205 4.29 24.14 32.64
C ASN A 205 4.16 23.25 33.89
N VAL A 206 3.38 22.16 33.81
CA VAL A 206 3.25 21.19 34.91
C VAL A 206 4.57 20.44 35.14
N SER A 207 5.26 20.00 34.07
CA SER A 207 6.55 19.32 34.22
C SER A 207 7.67 20.25 34.69
N THR A 208 7.68 21.53 34.32
CA THR A 208 8.63 22.51 34.89
C THR A 208 8.39 22.75 36.38
N THR A 209 7.13 22.75 36.82
CA THR A 209 6.79 22.95 38.25
C THR A 209 7.20 21.75 39.12
N ALA A 210 7.19 20.54 38.56
CA ALA A 210 7.64 19.32 39.24
C ALA A 210 9.17 19.16 39.30
N VAL A 211 9.92 19.90 38.48
CA VAL A 211 11.39 19.91 38.46
C VAL A 211 11.89 21.21 39.08
N HIS A 212 11.53 21.47 40.33
CA HIS A 212 12.31 22.38 41.17
C HIS A 212 13.37 21.53 41.90
N PRO A 213 14.67 21.70 41.65
CA PRO A 213 15.69 21.08 42.48
C PRO A 213 15.59 21.70 43.88
N GLU A 214 15.31 20.89 44.90
CA GLU A 214 15.52 21.31 46.28
C GLU A 214 17.01 21.63 46.45
N ILE A 215 17.33 22.92 46.55
CA ILE A 215 18.63 23.37 47.00
C ILE A 215 18.63 23.13 48.50
N PHE A 216 19.25 22.04 48.95
CA PHE A 216 19.60 21.85 50.35
C PHE A 216 20.61 22.93 50.73
N PHE A 217 20.18 23.90 51.54
CA PHE A 217 21.10 24.74 52.29
C PHE A 217 21.62 23.90 53.46
N ASP A 218 22.92 23.61 53.44
CA ASP A 218 23.61 22.99 54.58
C ASP A 218 23.78 24.06 55.66
N GLU A 219 22.78 24.20 56.53
CA GLU A 219 22.92 24.93 57.78
C GLU A 219 23.73 24.08 58.75
N ASN A 220 25.05 24.26 58.76
CA ASN A 220 25.91 24.08 59.93
C ASN A 220 27.16 24.95 59.77
N GLU A 221 26.98 26.25 59.99
CA GLU A 221 28.06 27.09 60.51
C GLU A 221 28.30 26.72 61.98
N ASP A 222 29.60 26.56 62.30
CA ASP A 222 30.22 26.93 63.58
C ASP A 222 29.98 26.01 64.79
N LEU A 223 30.97 25.62 65.62
CA LEU A 223 32.09 26.37 66.20
C LEU A 223 32.95 25.40 67.06
N GLU A 224 34.27 25.63 67.12
CA GLU A 224 35.14 25.68 68.32
C GLU A 224 36.55 25.06 68.20
N LEU A 225 37.52 26.01 68.22
CA LEU A 225 38.87 26.03 68.82
C LEU A 225 40.01 25.16 68.25
#